data_AF-A0A4Z0ZE52-F1
#
_entry.id   AF-A0A4Z0ZE52-F1
#
_cell.length_a   1.000
_cell.length_b   1.000
_cell.length_c   1.000
_cell.angle_alpha   90.00
_cell.angle_beta   90.00
_cell.angle_gamma   90.00
#
_symmetry.space_group_name_H-M   'P 1'
#
loop_
_entity.id
_entity.type
_entity.pdbx_description
1 polymer ?
#
loop_
_entity_poly.entity_id
_entity_poly.type
_entity_poly.pdbx_seq_one_letter_code
_entity_poly.pdbx_strand_id
1 'polypeptide(L)'
;MSFLNQLKEKAEGLNRKHNILPFGQNRPQEGYGATPQSHHQQQYYPGQQPYQSQPQPQSQGQWQQPPQGHWQSPSPSQGQHWQQPAPPQPNYNTRPGGPPPIPSHSRPAASPSAEPSGLKVYWRPTFNPGIPVSQEFDHKQGHGDPWGWGNNELENYTSDGSNSFHTHDGKLVLRAISQPQHPDPEARYTSARLVSKATLGRRDGCLTAWLSLPCAEGIWPAFWLLPREPFVWPHEGEVDIAESWNGDCENHSCLHWGFYNGEDAQKHLVRGTHISDMPHRPIRYDFVWQCSRTGVRGDGKSEGGGRLMWYIDGRPVMKNLMPPGTRPIEDWSVLLNIAMGGNVCQGKTPRDGAYDMIVHNLQMSDAPAGGWARFDNDWQNCVDGAVM
;
A
#
# COMPACT_ATOMS: atom_id res chain seq x y z
N MET A 1 38.10 -29.03 1.43
CA MET A 1 36.95 -29.09 2.36
C MET A 1 35.92 -28.08 1.90
N SER A 2 34.64 -28.46 1.81
CA SER A 2 33.57 -27.67 1.17
C SER A 2 33.29 -26.35 1.91
N PHE A 3 33.00 -25.29 1.15
CA PHE A 3 32.55 -23.96 1.63
C PHE A 3 31.36 -24.06 2.60
N LEU A 4 30.50 -25.09 2.45
CA LEU A 4 29.42 -25.38 3.40
C LEU A 4 29.90 -25.74 4.81
N ASN A 5 31.08 -26.37 4.95
CA ASN A 5 31.60 -26.74 6.27
C ASN A 5 32.13 -25.52 7.03
N GLN A 6 32.71 -24.53 6.31
CA GLN A 6 33.15 -23.27 6.93
C GLN A 6 31.99 -22.39 7.39
N LEU A 7 30.85 -22.43 6.69
CA LEU A 7 29.64 -21.72 7.12
C LEU A 7 28.98 -22.40 8.32
N LYS A 8 28.95 -23.74 8.37
CA LYS A 8 28.48 -24.47 9.55
C LYS A 8 29.31 -24.18 10.79
N GLU A 9 30.64 -24.21 10.70
CA GLU A 9 31.50 -23.92 11.84
C GLU A 9 31.37 -22.47 12.35
N LYS A 10 31.18 -21.50 11.45
CA LYS A 10 30.90 -20.11 11.84
C LYS A 10 29.54 -19.95 12.54
N ALA A 11 28.50 -20.63 12.04
CA ALA A 11 27.17 -20.59 12.63
C ALA A 11 27.13 -21.27 14.02
N GLU A 12 27.82 -22.40 14.18
CA GLU A 12 27.93 -23.08 15.48
C GLU A 12 28.77 -22.30 16.49
N GLY A 13 29.75 -21.52 16.03
CA GLY A 13 30.53 -20.60 16.86
C GLY A 13 29.70 -19.41 17.37
N LEU A 14 28.76 -18.92 16.57
CA LEU A 14 27.82 -17.85 16.96
C LEU A 14 26.76 -18.37 17.95
N ASN A 15 26.21 -19.56 17.73
CA ASN A 15 25.22 -20.16 18.64
C ASN A 15 25.77 -20.43 20.04
N ARG A 16 27.04 -20.85 20.16
CA ARG A 16 27.71 -21.03 21.47
C ARG A 16 27.96 -19.72 22.23
N LYS A 17 28.11 -18.59 21.52
CA LYS A 17 28.33 -17.27 22.17
C LYS A 17 27.03 -16.64 22.68
N HIS A 18 25.89 -17.00 22.10
CA HIS A 18 24.60 -16.38 22.41
C HIS A 18 23.59 -17.33 23.07
N ASN A 19 24.02 -18.55 23.41
CA ASN A 19 23.20 -19.59 24.05
C ASN A 19 21.88 -19.87 23.30
N ILE A 20 21.93 -19.79 21.96
CA ILE A 20 20.80 -20.08 21.07
C ILE A 20 20.90 -21.55 20.67
N LEU A 21 19.83 -22.30 20.88
CA LEU A 21 19.78 -23.73 20.55
C LEU A 21 19.89 -23.94 19.03
N PRO A 22 20.65 -24.94 18.56
CA PRO A 22 20.78 -25.24 17.14
C PRO A 22 19.50 -25.87 16.56
N PHE A 23 19.28 -25.62 15.26
CA PHE A 23 18.13 -26.09 14.50
C PHE A 23 17.96 -27.62 14.54
N GLY A 24 16.76 -28.06 14.90
CA GLY A 24 16.25 -29.42 14.60
C GLY A 24 16.58 -30.50 15.62
N GLN A 25 16.04 -30.41 16.83
CA GLN A 25 15.80 -31.57 17.71
C GLN A 25 14.58 -31.31 18.61
N ASN A 26 13.45 -31.99 18.32
CA ASN A 26 12.35 -32.18 19.26
C ASN A 26 12.58 -33.49 20.03
N ARG A 27 12.35 -33.48 21.35
CA ARG A 27 12.02 -34.68 22.13
C ARG A 27 10.86 -34.37 23.11
N PRO A 28 10.06 -35.38 23.48
CA PRO A 28 8.64 -35.21 23.82
C PRO A 28 8.37 -34.99 25.32
N GLN A 29 7.16 -34.50 25.60
CA GLN A 29 6.56 -34.24 26.92
C GLN A 29 6.51 -35.46 27.84
N GLU A 30 6.79 -35.25 29.14
CA GLU A 30 6.10 -35.91 30.26
C GLU A 30 5.99 -34.95 31.47
N GLY A 31 4.75 -34.72 31.93
CA GLY A 31 4.31 -35.03 33.31
C GLY A 31 4.77 -34.23 34.54
N TYR A 32 3.79 -33.51 35.12
CA TYR A 32 3.53 -33.28 36.56
C TYR A 32 4.30 -32.20 37.36
N GLY A 33 3.51 -31.28 37.95
CA GLY A 33 3.53 -31.08 39.42
C GLY A 33 4.03 -29.76 39.99
N ALA A 34 3.09 -28.99 40.55
CA ALA A 34 3.21 -28.14 41.74
C ALA A 34 4.12 -26.88 41.75
N THR A 35 3.47 -25.72 41.93
CA THR A 35 3.98 -24.50 42.61
C THR A 35 4.43 -24.80 44.05
N PRO A 36 5.41 -24.09 44.67
CA PRO A 36 5.28 -22.65 44.92
C PRO A 36 6.56 -21.77 45.00
N GLN A 37 6.28 -20.45 44.96
CA GLN A 37 7.03 -19.33 45.57
C GLN A 37 8.49 -19.11 45.16
N SER A 38 8.72 -18.10 44.30
CA SER A 38 10.01 -17.42 44.20
C SER A 38 9.93 -16.02 44.81
N HIS A 39 10.85 -15.79 45.74
CA HIS A 39 11.15 -14.52 46.37
C HIS A 39 11.56 -13.47 45.35
N HIS A 40 11.06 -12.24 45.54
CA HIS A 40 11.61 -11.05 44.92
C HIS A 40 13.08 -10.86 45.29
N GLN A 41 13.97 -10.96 44.31
CA GLN A 41 15.24 -10.25 44.31
C GLN A 41 15.35 -9.46 43.02
N GLN A 42 15.24 -8.14 43.18
CA GLN A 42 15.66 -7.15 42.20
C GLN A 42 17.18 -7.28 42.02
N GLN A 43 17.63 -7.61 40.81
CA GLN A 43 19.03 -7.39 40.43
C GLN A 43 19.13 -6.12 39.58
N TYR A 44 19.78 -5.13 40.19
CA TYR A 44 20.29 -3.92 39.58
C TYR A 44 21.32 -4.25 38.50
N TYR A 45 21.17 -3.67 37.31
CA TYR A 45 22.25 -3.53 36.32
C TYR A 45 22.95 -2.18 36.53
N PRO A 46 24.29 -2.12 36.65
CA PRO A 46 24.99 -0.86 36.80
C PRO A 46 25.38 -0.24 35.44
N GLY A 47 25.17 1.07 35.33
CA GLY A 47 26.03 1.96 34.55
C GLY A 47 25.57 2.32 33.13
N GLN A 48 24.77 3.38 33.00
CA GLN A 48 24.90 4.29 31.86
C GLN A 48 25.21 5.69 32.39
N GLN A 49 26.42 6.18 32.09
CA GLN A 49 26.74 7.60 32.16
C GLN A 49 26.36 8.24 30.80
N PRO A 50 25.80 9.46 30.82
CA PRO A 50 25.27 10.10 29.63
C PRO A 50 26.39 10.62 28.73
N TYR A 51 26.29 10.37 27.43
CA TYR A 51 27.20 10.95 26.45
C TYR A 51 26.99 12.46 26.37
N GLN A 52 28.05 13.20 26.64
CA GLN A 52 28.14 14.65 26.52
C GLN A 52 28.15 15.06 25.04
N SER A 53 27.38 16.09 24.75
CA SER A 53 27.37 16.86 23.51
C SER A 53 28.71 17.58 23.29
N GLN A 54 29.31 17.43 22.10
CA GLN A 54 30.36 18.33 21.62
C GLN A 54 30.23 18.59 20.09
N PRO A 55 30.77 19.73 19.61
CA PRO A 55 30.07 20.63 18.67
C PRO A 55 30.41 20.42 17.19
N GLN A 56 29.49 20.87 16.33
CA GLN A 56 29.68 20.97 14.88
C GLN A 56 30.83 21.92 14.50
N PRO A 57 31.65 21.59 13.49
CA PRO A 57 32.52 22.56 12.85
C PRO A 57 31.72 23.41 11.83
N GLN A 58 31.76 24.73 12.05
CA GLN A 58 31.34 25.74 11.09
C GLN A 58 32.28 25.69 9.87
N SER A 59 31.72 25.55 8.67
CA SER A 59 32.40 25.96 7.44
C SER A 59 31.56 27.04 6.75
N GLN A 60 32.19 28.21 6.63
CA GLN A 60 31.67 29.34 5.88
C GLN A 60 31.86 29.06 4.39
N GLY A 61 30.75 28.96 3.66
CA GLY A 61 30.72 28.98 2.20
C GLY A 61 29.66 29.99 1.77
N GLN A 62 30.09 31.19 1.40
CA GLN A 62 29.23 32.17 0.75
C GLN A 62 28.76 31.60 -0.60
N TRP A 63 27.45 31.41 -0.76
CA TRP A 63 26.82 31.29 -2.07
C TRP A 63 26.03 32.58 -2.35
N GLN A 64 26.52 33.33 -3.33
CA GLN A 64 25.90 34.54 -3.85
C GLN A 64 24.63 34.16 -4.64
N GLN A 65 23.55 34.92 -4.44
CA GLN A 65 22.33 34.78 -5.23
C GLN A 65 22.54 35.27 -6.67
N PRO A 66 22.06 34.57 -7.71
CA PRO A 66 21.98 35.15 -9.05
C PRO A 66 20.78 36.12 -9.16
N PRO A 67 20.87 37.15 -10.01
CA PRO A 67 19.90 38.25 -10.05
C PRO A 67 18.55 37.84 -10.63
N GLN A 68 17.48 38.43 -10.10
CA GLN A 68 16.12 38.29 -10.60
C GLN A 68 16.01 38.93 -12.00
N GLY A 69 15.85 38.08 -13.02
CA GLY A 69 15.45 38.50 -14.36
C GLY A 69 13.93 38.67 -14.41
N HIS A 70 13.48 39.91 -14.61
CA HIS A 70 12.09 40.24 -14.91
C HIS A 70 11.71 39.72 -16.31
N TRP A 71 10.86 38.70 -16.37
CA TRP A 71 10.16 38.32 -17.60
C TRP A 71 8.76 38.93 -17.60
N GLN A 72 8.57 39.95 -18.44
CA GLN A 72 7.27 40.51 -18.77
C GLN A 72 6.59 39.59 -19.81
N SER A 73 5.40 39.10 -19.50
CA SER A 73 4.53 38.41 -20.45
C SER A 73 3.83 39.43 -21.37
N PRO A 74 3.75 39.21 -22.69
CA PRO A 74 2.92 40.05 -23.56
C PRO A 74 1.43 39.74 -23.37
N SER A 75 0.60 40.79 -23.38
CA SER A 75 -0.86 40.72 -23.30
C SER A 75 -1.47 40.00 -24.51
N PRO A 76 -2.57 39.24 -24.36
CA PRO A 76 -3.35 38.78 -25.49
C PRO A 76 -4.18 39.91 -26.09
N SER A 77 -4.00 40.13 -27.39
CA SER A 77 -4.82 41.00 -28.24
C SER A 77 -6.28 40.52 -28.29
N GLN A 78 -7.20 41.48 -28.18
CA GLN A 78 -8.65 41.31 -28.30
C GLN A 78 -9.03 40.74 -29.68
N GLY A 79 -9.60 39.53 -29.70
CA GLY A 79 -10.33 38.98 -30.84
C GLY A 79 -11.84 39.11 -30.59
N GLN A 80 -12.51 39.95 -31.38
CA GLN A 80 -13.96 40.11 -31.38
C GLN A 80 -14.63 38.86 -31.93
N HIS A 81 -15.46 38.18 -31.13
CA HIS A 81 -16.37 37.15 -31.61
C HIS A 81 -17.79 37.72 -31.71
N TRP A 82 -18.32 37.72 -32.93
CA TRP A 82 -19.69 38.07 -33.27
C TRP A 82 -20.68 37.06 -32.67
N GLN A 83 -21.64 37.55 -31.88
CA GLN A 83 -22.81 36.78 -31.46
C GLN A 83 -23.86 36.79 -32.57
N GLN A 84 -24.28 35.62 -33.04
CA GLN A 84 -25.50 35.49 -33.85
C GLN A 84 -26.69 35.15 -32.92
N PRO A 85 -27.86 35.81 -33.09
CA PRO A 85 -29.06 35.43 -32.35
C PRO A 85 -29.72 34.18 -32.94
N ALA A 86 -30.30 33.36 -32.07
CA ALA A 86 -31.01 32.14 -32.42
C ALA A 86 -32.30 32.42 -33.23
N PRO A 87 -32.70 31.53 -34.17
CA PRO A 87 -33.93 31.70 -34.94
C PRO A 87 -35.19 31.41 -34.10
N PRO A 88 -36.31 32.10 -34.34
CA PRO A 88 -37.55 31.89 -33.60
C PRO A 88 -38.21 30.56 -33.95
N GLN A 89 -38.73 29.86 -32.93
CA GLN A 89 -39.48 28.61 -33.06
C GLN A 89 -40.88 28.87 -33.67
N PRO A 90 -41.36 28.04 -34.61
CA PRO A 90 -42.72 28.17 -35.13
C PRO A 90 -43.75 27.61 -34.15
N ASN A 91 -44.78 28.42 -33.91
CA ASN A 91 -45.91 28.14 -33.03
C ASN A 91 -46.97 27.34 -33.82
N TYR A 92 -47.11 26.05 -33.54
CA TYR A 92 -48.17 25.22 -34.11
C TYR A 92 -49.22 24.90 -33.04
N ASN A 93 -50.33 25.63 -33.09
CA ASN A 93 -51.53 25.25 -32.34
C ASN A 93 -52.76 25.48 -33.21
N THR A 94 -53.13 24.48 -34.02
CA THR A 94 -54.50 24.24 -34.49
C THR A 94 -54.63 22.85 -35.13
N ARG A 95 -55.14 21.86 -34.40
CA ARG A 95 -56.03 20.82 -34.96
C ARG A 95 -56.98 20.29 -33.89
N PRO A 96 -58.29 20.12 -34.16
CA PRO A 96 -59.27 19.67 -33.17
C PRO A 96 -59.43 18.14 -33.16
N GLY A 97 -59.59 17.57 -31.96
CA GLY A 97 -60.09 16.20 -31.76
C GLY A 97 -59.07 15.22 -31.14
N GLY A 98 -58.90 15.28 -29.82
CA GLY A 98 -58.27 14.22 -29.03
C GLY A 98 -59.25 13.67 -27.97
N PRO A 99 -59.13 12.39 -27.57
CA PRO A 99 -60.06 11.74 -26.63
C PRO A 99 -60.01 12.37 -25.23
N PRO A 100 -61.06 12.20 -24.39
CA PRO A 100 -61.20 12.95 -23.15
C PRO A 100 -60.11 12.61 -22.12
N PRO A 101 -59.76 13.55 -21.22
CA PRO A 101 -58.73 13.33 -20.22
C PRO A 101 -59.17 12.29 -19.19
N ILE A 102 -58.26 11.36 -18.87
CA ILE A 102 -58.45 10.36 -17.80
C ILE A 102 -58.38 11.08 -16.44
N PRO A 103 -59.30 10.80 -15.48
CA PRO A 103 -59.31 11.44 -14.16
C PRO A 103 -57.99 11.23 -13.40
N SER A 104 -57.40 12.31 -12.89
CA SER A 104 -56.08 12.33 -12.23
C SER A 104 -56.05 11.78 -10.78
N HIS A 105 -56.95 10.87 -10.42
CA HIS A 105 -57.05 10.35 -9.05
C HIS A 105 -56.95 8.83 -9.01
N SER A 106 -55.79 8.30 -9.42
CA SER A 106 -55.30 6.96 -9.05
C SER A 106 -53.88 6.71 -9.58
N ARG A 107 -53.00 7.72 -9.53
CA ARG A 107 -51.56 7.47 -9.66
C ARG A 107 -51.00 7.34 -8.24
N PRO A 108 -50.52 6.15 -7.82
CA PRO A 108 -49.71 6.07 -6.61
C PRO A 108 -48.59 7.11 -6.72
N ALA A 109 -48.34 7.86 -5.65
CA ALA A 109 -47.19 8.75 -5.60
C ALA A 109 -45.97 7.94 -6.05
N ALA A 110 -45.31 8.40 -7.10
CA ALA A 110 -44.03 7.83 -7.47
C ALA A 110 -43.12 8.02 -6.26
N SER A 111 -42.79 6.92 -5.59
CA SER A 111 -41.67 6.87 -4.66
C SER A 111 -40.49 7.58 -5.35
N PRO A 112 -39.74 8.44 -4.65
CA PRO A 112 -38.54 9.02 -5.26
C PRO A 112 -37.72 7.84 -5.76
N SER A 113 -37.57 7.75 -7.08
CA SER A 113 -36.65 6.84 -7.72
C SER A 113 -35.31 7.11 -7.06
N ALA A 114 -34.82 6.15 -6.28
CA ALA A 114 -33.45 6.18 -5.84
C ALA A 114 -32.61 6.27 -7.13
N GLU A 115 -32.04 7.44 -7.36
CA GLU A 115 -30.86 7.60 -8.21
C GLU A 115 -29.96 6.40 -7.93
N PRO A 116 -29.40 5.71 -8.93
CA PRO A 116 -28.39 4.70 -8.64
C PRO A 116 -27.29 5.43 -7.88
N SER A 117 -27.18 5.18 -6.58
CA SER A 117 -26.25 5.88 -5.71
C SER A 117 -24.85 5.56 -6.23
N GLY A 118 -24.32 6.44 -7.09
CA GLY A 118 -23.00 6.30 -7.66
C GLY A 118 -22.00 6.23 -6.53
N LEU A 119 -21.00 5.36 -6.69
CA LEU A 119 -19.83 5.30 -5.81
C LEU A 119 -19.30 6.71 -5.57
N LYS A 120 -19.36 7.21 -4.33
CA LYS A 120 -18.85 8.55 -4.03
C LYS A 120 -17.36 8.43 -3.76
N VAL A 121 -16.57 8.69 -4.80
CA VAL A 121 -15.12 8.86 -4.69
C VAL A 121 -14.84 10.10 -3.84
N TYR A 122 -14.10 9.94 -2.75
CA TYR A 122 -13.74 11.05 -1.86
C TYR A 122 -12.26 11.42 -1.92
N TRP A 123 -11.44 10.57 -2.54
CA TRP A 123 -10.04 10.87 -2.81
C TRP A 123 -9.57 10.17 -4.09
N ARG A 124 -8.79 10.89 -4.89
CA ARG A 124 -8.10 10.40 -6.09
C ARG A 124 -6.89 11.30 -6.34
N PRO A 125 -5.66 10.77 -6.50
CA PRO A 125 -4.52 11.56 -6.97
C PRO A 125 -4.71 11.93 -8.45
N THR A 126 -4.17 13.07 -8.83
CA THR A 126 -4.36 13.68 -10.15
C THR A 126 -3.49 13.03 -11.21
N PHE A 127 -2.32 12.48 -10.84
CA PHE A 127 -1.31 11.96 -11.77
C PHE A 127 -0.97 12.96 -12.89
N ASN A 128 -0.90 14.25 -12.54
CA ASN A 128 -0.67 15.32 -13.50
C ASN A 128 0.84 15.45 -13.81
N PRO A 129 1.27 15.34 -15.08
CA PRO A 129 2.68 15.53 -15.47
C PRO A 129 3.23 16.94 -15.21
N GLY A 130 2.36 17.93 -14.98
CA GLY A 130 2.74 19.29 -14.60
C GLY A 130 3.10 19.47 -13.13
N ILE A 131 2.99 18.42 -12.30
CA ILE A 131 3.37 18.46 -10.88
C ILE A 131 4.33 17.33 -10.52
N PRO A 132 5.24 17.54 -9.54
CA PRO A 132 6.09 16.46 -9.06
C PRO A 132 5.26 15.40 -8.32
N VAL A 133 5.68 14.13 -8.41
CA VAL A 133 5.09 13.00 -7.63
C VAL A 133 5.06 13.33 -6.13
N SER A 134 6.06 14.06 -5.65
CA SER A 134 6.19 14.49 -4.26
C SER A 134 5.07 15.40 -3.77
N GLN A 135 4.21 15.93 -4.65
CA GLN A 135 3.04 16.71 -4.25
C GLN A 135 1.97 15.83 -3.61
N GLU A 136 1.81 14.58 -4.09
CA GLU A 136 0.72 13.67 -3.68
C GLU A 136 1.23 12.49 -2.83
N PHE A 137 2.51 12.14 -2.98
CA PHE A 137 3.17 11.04 -2.28
C PHE A 137 4.48 11.50 -1.64
N ASP A 138 4.82 10.97 -0.47
CA ASP A 138 6.15 11.13 0.13
C ASP A 138 7.06 9.98 -0.33
N HIS A 139 8.30 10.29 -0.72
CA HIS A 139 9.31 9.29 -1.06
C HIS A 139 10.03 8.81 0.20
N LYS A 140 9.96 7.51 0.47
CA LYS A 140 10.96 6.85 1.33
C LYS A 140 12.20 6.61 0.49
N GLN A 141 13.36 6.94 1.05
CA GLN A 141 14.65 6.94 0.34
C GLN A 141 15.69 6.15 1.12
N GLY A 142 16.71 5.68 0.43
CA GLY A 142 17.79 4.88 1.00
C GLY A 142 17.58 3.38 0.82
N HIS A 143 18.61 2.62 1.22
CA HIS A 143 18.61 1.16 1.24
C HIS A 143 17.93 0.55 2.48
N GLY A 144 17.56 1.36 3.47
CA GLY A 144 16.97 0.84 4.72
C GLY A 144 18.00 0.05 5.54
N ASP A 145 19.21 0.59 5.64
CA ASP A 145 20.34 -0.04 6.33
C ASP A 145 20.05 -0.41 7.79
N PRO A 146 20.69 -1.48 8.31
CA PRO A 146 21.63 -2.37 7.60
C PRO A 146 20.96 -3.59 6.96
N TRP A 147 19.63 -3.64 6.87
CA TRP A 147 18.88 -4.88 6.59
C TRP A 147 18.03 -4.86 5.31
N GLY A 148 18.26 -3.93 4.39
CA GLY A 148 17.49 -3.85 3.14
C GLY A 148 16.00 -3.72 3.42
N TRP A 149 15.62 -2.68 4.18
CA TRP A 149 14.24 -2.45 4.68
C TRP A 149 13.63 -3.58 5.53
N GLY A 150 14.49 -4.45 6.10
CA GLY A 150 14.08 -5.56 6.95
C GLY A 150 13.92 -6.89 6.19
N ASN A 151 14.02 -6.86 4.87
CA ASN A 151 13.78 -8.02 4.01
C ASN A 151 14.99 -8.41 3.15
N ASN A 152 16.19 -7.86 3.41
CA ASN A 152 17.38 -8.05 2.55
C ASN A 152 17.13 -7.59 1.10
N GLU A 153 16.31 -6.55 0.92
CA GLU A 153 16.08 -5.88 -0.36
C GLU A 153 17.40 -5.29 -0.90
N LEU A 154 17.57 -5.19 -2.21
CA LEU A 154 18.82 -4.76 -2.87
C LEU A 154 18.83 -3.29 -3.24
N GLU A 155 17.67 -2.71 -3.47
CA GLU A 155 17.54 -1.38 -4.04
C GLU A 155 17.88 -0.26 -3.06
N ASN A 156 18.32 0.85 -3.63
CA ASN A 156 18.29 2.14 -3.01
C ASN A 156 17.03 2.87 -3.51
N TYR A 157 16.06 3.13 -2.62
CA TYR A 157 14.91 3.93 -3.02
C TYR A 157 15.31 5.40 -3.19
N THR A 158 14.84 6.05 -4.24
CA THR A 158 15.19 7.44 -4.56
C THR A 158 13.93 8.28 -4.82
N SER A 159 14.12 9.60 -4.86
CA SER A 159 13.12 10.55 -5.36
C SER A 159 13.39 11.02 -6.80
N ASP A 160 14.28 10.32 -7.53
CA ASP A 160 14.63 10.68 -8.90
C ASP A 160 13.42 10.47 -9.85
N GLY A 161 13.29 11.38 -10.81
CA GLY A 161 12.31 11.28 -11.89
C GLY A 161 12.54 10.07 -12.80
N SER A 162 13.71 9.40 -12.74
CA SER A 162 13.92 8.11 -13.39
C SER A 162 13.20 6.95 -12.70
N ASN A 163 12.94 7.05 -11.39
CA ASN A 163 12.32 5.99 -10.59
C ASN A 163 10.83 6.23 -10.32
N SER A 164 10.35 7.48 -10.37
CA SER A 164 8.92 7.76 -10.29
C SER A 164 8.53 9.02 -11.07
N PHE A 165 7.50 8.92 -11.90
CA PHE A 165 7.06 10.03 -12.74
C PHE A 165 5.60 9.86 -13.19
N HIS A 166 4.97 10.99 -13.53
CA HIS A 166 3.65 11.01 -14.16
C HIS A 166 3.80 11.00 -15.69
N THR A 167 2.90 10.30 -16.38
CA THR A 167 2.85 10.27 -17.84
C THR A 167 1.88 11.34 -18.39
N HIS A 168 2.04 11.68 -19.66
CA HIS A 168 1.16 12.66 -20.33
C HIS A 168 -0.30 12.20 -20.44
N ASP A 169 -0.56 10.89 -20.37
CA ASP A 169 -1.89 10.28 -20.39
C ASP A 169 -2.47 10.03 -18.98
N GLY A 170 -1.88 10.63 -17.94
CA GLY A 170 -2.47 10.67 -16.59
C GLY A 170 -2.27 9.39 -15.79
N LYS A 171 -1.08 8.79 -15.85
CA LYS A 171 -0.70 7.61 -15.06
C LYS A 171 0.49 7.93 -14.17
N LEU A 172 0.64 7.19 -13.07
CA LEU A 172 1.86 7.18 -12.28
C LEU A 172 2.68 5.93 -12.62
N VAL A 173 3.97 6.12 -12.88
CA VAL A 173 4.92 5.03 -13.10
C VAL A 173 5.90 4.99 -11.95
N LEU A 174 6.10 3.80 -11.37
CA LEU A 174 7.27 3.49 -10.55
C LEU A 174 8.16 2.59 -11.39
N ARG A 175 9.46 2.89 -11.43
CA ARG A 175 10.45 2.18 -12.23
C ARG A 175 11.59 1.71 -11.36
N ALA A 176 11.72 0.39 -11.26
CA ALA A 176 12.93 -0.25 -10.74
C ALA A 176 13.96 -0.33 -11.86
N ILE A 177 15.18 0.14 -11.61
CA ILE A 177 16.30 0.12 -12.54
C ILE A 177 17.37 -0.79 -11.95
N SER A 178 17.67 -1.87 -12.67
CA SER A 178 18.76 -2.79 -12.33
C SER A 178 19.94 -2.55 -13.27
N GLN A 179 21.09 -2.25 -12.68
CA GLN A 179 22.38 -2.10 -13.33
C GLN A 179 23.45 -2.82 -12.50
N PRO A 180 23.47 -4.16 -12.44
CA PRO A 180 24.30 -4.90 -11.49
C PRO A 180 25.82 -4.62 -11.61
N GLN A 181 26.27 -4.18 -12.79
CA GLN A 181 27.66 -3.86 -13.10
C GLN A 181 28.00 -2.38 -12.88
N HIS A 182 27.07 -1.57 -12.36
CA HIS A 182 27.33 -0.16 -12.10
C HIS A 182 28.47 0.01 -11.07
N PRO A 183 29.45 0.91 -11.33
CA PRO A 183 30.60 1.08 -10.46
C PRO A 183 30.23 1.60 -9.08
N ASP A 184 29.24 2.50 -9.00
CA ASP A 184 28.65 2.94 -7.74
C ASP A 184 27.63 1.91 -7.24
N PRO A 185 27.84 1.29 -6.06
CA PRO A 185 26.91 0.34 -5.46
C PRO A 185 25.49 0.86 -5.26
N GLU A 186 25.31 2.14 -4.91
CA GLU A 186 24.00 2.73 -4.64
C GLU A 186 23.15 2.91 -5.90
N ALA A 187 23.80 2.93 -7.07
CA ALA A 187 23.15 3.03 -8.37
C ALA A 187 22.97 1.67 -9.06
N ARG A 188 23.48 0.56 -8.49
CA ARG A 188 23.30 -0.78 -9.07
C ARG A 188 21.84 -1.22 -9.10
N TYR A 189 21.07 -0.78 -8.12
CA TYR A 189 19.66 -1.10 -8.00
C TYR A 189 18.98 0.15 -7.45
N THR A 190 18.16 0.82 -8.26
CA THR A 190 17.39 1.98 -7.80
C THR A 190 15.90 1.75 -8.04
N SER A 191 15.06 2.27 -7.17
CA SER A 191 13.61 2.16 -7.29
C SER A 191 12.91 3.32 -6.59
N ALA A 192 11.58 3.28 -6.52
CA ALA A 192 10.78 4.22 -5.74
C ALA A 192 9.94 3.47 -4.69
N ARG A 193 9.81 4.08 -3.50
CA ARG A 193 8.87 3.70 -2.46
C ARG A 193 8.06 4.91 -2.04
N LEU A 194 6.79 4.92 -2.42
CA LEU A 194 5.88 6.04 -2.28
C LEU A 194 4.90 5.77 -1.14
N VAL A 195 4.62 6.80 -0.34
CA VAL A 195 3.58 6.79 0.70
C VAL A 195 2.59 7.90 0.38
N SER A 196 1.30 7.62 0.26
CA SER A 196 0.30 8.66 0.00
C SER A 196 0.27 9.68 1.12
N LYS A 197 0.07 10.97 0.80
CA LYS A 197 -0.17 12.00 1.82
C LYS A 197 -1.55 11.90 2.45
N ALA A 198 -2.53 11.41 1.70
CA ALA A 198 -3.84 11.08 2.23
C ALA A 198 -3.79 9.76 3.01
N THR A 199 -4.51 9.69 4.11
CA THR A 199 -4.87 8.42 4.76
C THR A 199 -6.18 7.89 4.19
N LEU A 200 -6.56 6.66 4.56
CA LEU A 200 -7.87 6.12 4.20
C LEU A 200 -9.02 7.02 4.68
N GLY A 201 -8.85 7.69 5.83
CA GLY A 201 -9.65 8.84 6.27
C GLY A 201 -11.10 8.54 6.64
N ARG A 202 -11.53 7.28 6.56
CA ARG A 202 -12.88 6.82 6.89
C ARG A 202 -12.85 5.47 7.57
N ARG A 203 -13.83 5.20 8.41
CA ARG A 203 -14.01 3.89 9.08
C ARG A 203 -14.64 2.84 8.18
N ASP A 204 -15.31 3.25 7.11
CA ASP A 204 -15.85 2.38 6.07
C ASP A 204 -15.44 2.93 4.70
N GLY A 205 -15.03 2.07 3.77
CA GLY A 205 -14.66 2.50 2.43
C GLY A 205 -14.07 1.40 1.56
N CYS A 206 -13.64 1.81 0.37
CA CYS A 206 -13.01 0.98 -0.64
C CYS A 206 -11.85 1.73 -1.27
N LEU A 207 -10.67 1.10 -1.30
CA LEU A 207 -9.49 1.56 -2.01
C LEU A 207 -9.37 0.72 -3.27
N THR A 208 -9.38 1.36 -4.44
CA THR A 208 -9.30 0.68 -5.75
C THR A 208 -8.07 1.14 -6.49
N ALA A 209 -7.31 0.20 -7.05
CA ALA A 209 -6.21 0.47 -7.96
C ALA A 209 -6.31 -0.36 -9.25
N TRP A 210 -5.87 0.20 -10.37
CA TRP A 210 -5.64 -0.54 -11.62
C TRP A 210 -4.15 -0.53 -11.91
N LEU A 211 -3.51 -1.69 -11.84
CA LEU A 211 -2.05 -1.82 -11.86
C LEU A 211 -1.60 -2.73 -12.99
N SER A 212 -0.62 -2.30 -13.78
CA SER A 212 0.24 -3.23 -14.52
C SER A 212 1.48 -3.48 -13.69
N LEU A 213 1.73 -4.73 -13.30
CA LEU A 213 2.85 -5.12 -12.47
C LEU A 213 4.01 -5.63 -13.34
N PRO A 214 5.27 -5.33 -13.01
CA PRO A 214 6.40 -5.97 -13.66
C PRO A 214 6.51 -7.42 -13.22
N CYS A 215 6.58 -8.35 -14.17
CA CYS A 215 6.74 -9.78 -13.92
C CYS A 215 8.13 -10.22 -14.39
N ALA A 216 9.08 -10.32 -13.46
CA ALA A 216 10.43 -10.79 -13.75
C ALA A 216 11.10 -11.40 -12.52
N GLU A 217 12.10 -12.25 -12.78
CA GLU A 217 12.94 -12.84 -11.74
C GLU A 217 13.59 -11.75 -10.86
N GLY A 218 13.55 -11.92 -9.53
CA GLY A 218 14.16 -10.98 -8.58
C GLY A 218 13.45 -9.62 -8.46
N ILE A 219 12.28 -9.44 -9.07
CA ILE A 219 11.45 -8.22 -8.95
C ILE A 219 10.29 -8.49 -8.01
N TRP A 220 10.00 -7.57 -7.08
CA TRP A 220 8.95 -7.65 -6.07
C TRP A 220 8.13 -6.34 -5.99
N PRO A 221 7.12 -6.14 -6.85
CA PRO A 221 6.19 -5.03 -6.73
C PRO A 221 5.20 -5.23 -5.58
N ALA A 222 4.86 -4.13 -4.89
CA ALA A 222 3.89 -4.12 -3.81
C ALA A 222 2.94 -2.91 -3.86
N PHE A 223 1.66 -3.18 -3.58
CA PHE A 223 0.60 -2.21 -3.29
C PHE A 223 -0.06 -2.60 -1.97
N TRP A 224 0.09 -1.75 -0.97
CA TRP A 224 -0.09 -2.14 0.43
C TRP A 224 -0.36 -0.94 1.32
N LEU A 225 -0.60 -1.18 2.60
CA LEU A 225 -1.00 -0.18 3.58
C LEU A 225 -0.22 -0.34 4.88
N LEU A 226 0.17 0.81 5.45
CA LEU A 226 0.70 0.91 6.80
C LEU A 226 0.00 2.04 7.57
N PRO A 227 -0.07 1.96 8.91
CA PRO A 227 -0.41 3.08 9.76
C PRO A 227 0.41 4.33 9.41
N ARG A 228 -0.20 5.53 9.50
CA ARG A 228 0.56 6.77 9.38
C ARG A 228 1.60 6.88 10.50
N GLU A 229 2.81 7.28 10.13
CA GLU A 229 3.90 7.52 11.07
C GLU A 229 3.56 8.62 12.10
N PRO A 230 4.05 8.48 13.35
CA PRO A 230 4.80 7.34 13.87
C PRO A 230 3.89 6.14 14.22
N PHE A 231 4.41 4.93 14.01
CA PHE A 231 3.77 3.67 14.38
C PHE A 231 4.81 2.63 14.82
N VAL A 232 4.36 1.56 15.47
CA VAL A 232 5.21 0.43 15.89
C VAL A 232 4.87 -0.79 15.04
N TRP A 233 5.77 -1.12 14.10
CA TRP A 233 5.69 -2.36 13.35
C TRP A 233 6.15 -3.55 14.21
N PRO A 234 5.54 -4.75 14.09
CA PRO A 234 4.35 -5.08 13.29
C PRO A 234 3.03 -4.87 14.05
N HIS A 235 3.08 -4.55 15.35
CA HIS A 235 1.92 -4.55 16.24
C HIS A 235 0.78 -3.61 15.82
N GLU A 236 1.10 -2.50 15.14
CA GLU A 236 0.09 -1.57 14.66
C GLU A 236 -0.58 -1.97 13.35
N GLY A 237 -0.12 -3.04 12.71
CA GLY A 237 -0.74 -3.64 11.54
C GLY A 237 -0.04 -3.30 10.22
N GLU A 238 -0.21 -4.19 9.25
CA GLU A 238 0.18 -4.07 7.84
C GLU A 238 -0.81 -4.87 6.98
N VAL A 239 -1.17 -4.34 5.82
CA VAL A 239 -2.11 -4.94 4.88
C VAL A 239 -1.51 -4.88 3.50
N ASP A 240 -1.31 -6.05 2.90
CA ASP A 240 -0.77 -6.18 1.56
C ASP A 240 -1.91 -6.54 0.61
N ILE A 241 -2.17 -5.66 -0.34
CA ILE A 241 -3.30 -5.80 -1.26
C ILE A 241 -2.84 -6.59 -2.49
N ALA A 242 -1.68 -6.20 -3.02
CA ALA A 242 -1.03 -6.88 -4.12
C ALA A 242 0.48 -6.96 -3.88
N GLU A 243 0.97 -8.17 -3.67
CA GLU A 243 2.40 -8.50 -3.77
C GLU A 243 2.59 -9.62 -4.76
N SER A 244 3.59 -9.50 -5.62
CA SER A 244 4.05 -10.60 -6.46
C SER A 244 5.57 -10.58 -6.48
N TRP A 245 6.20 -11.70 -6.75
CA TRP A 245 7.65 -11.73 -6.88
C TRP A 245 8.08 -12.73 -7.93
N ASN A 246 9.32 -12.59 -8.40
CA ASN A 246 9.94 -13.51 -9.36
C ASN A 246 9.17 -13.71 -10.68
N GLY A 247 8.16 -12.89 -10.96
CA GLY A 247 7.30 -13.05 -12.13
C GLY A 247 6.51 -14.35 -12.15
N ASP A 248 6.22 -14.94 -10.99
CA ASP A 248 5.47 -16.21 -10.87
C ASP A 248 3.97 -16.07 -11.19
N CYS A 249 3.51 -14.84 -11.44
CA CYS A 249 2.11 -14.52 -11.71
C CYS A 249 1.18 -14.92 -10.56
N GLU A 250 1.69 -14.95 -9.33
CA GLU A 250 0.91 -15.15 -8.12
C GLU A 250 0.83 -13.84 -7.33
N ASN A 251 -0.39 -13.44 -6.98
CA ASN A 251 -0.63 -12.33 -6.08
C ASN A 251 -0.78 -12.85 -4.66
N HIS A 252 -0.04 -12.29 -3.73
CA HIS A 252 -0.14 -12.56 -2.31
C HIS A 252 -0.90 -11.40 -1.66
N SER A 253 -2.03 -11.70 -1.05
CA SER A 253 -2.75 -10.78 -0.18
C SER A 253 -2.45 -11.15 1.27
N CYS A 254 -2.08 -10.17 2.08
CA CYS A 254 -1.55 -10.42 3.42
C CYS A 254 -2.15 -9.49 4.48
N LEU A 255 -2.13 -9.96 5.72
CA LEU A 255 -2.45 -9.19 6.92
C LEU A 255 -1.45 -9.56 8.01
N HIS A 256 -0.71 -8.57 8.51
CA HIS A 256 0.31 -8.74 9.55
C HIS A 256 0.02 -7.87 10.77
N TRP A 257 0.17 -8.43 11.98
CA TRP A 257 0.07 -7.66 13.24
C TRP A 257 0.92 -8.24 14.39
N GLY A 258 1.92 -9.05 14.02
CA GLY A 258 2.85 -9.74 14.91
C GLY A 258 4.17 -10.01 14.18
N PHE A 259 5.14 -10.54 14.90
CA PHE A 259 6.43 -10.89 14.31
C PHE A 259 6.37 -12.27 13.65
N TYR A 260 7.11 -12.46 12.55
CA TYR A 260 7.17 -13.76 11.89
C TYR A 260 8.05 -14.73 12.68
N ASN A 261 7.45 -15.37 13.68
CA ASN A 261 8.09 -16.32 14.58
C ASN A 261 7.08 -17.37 15.09
N GLY A 262 7.54 -18.36 15.85
CA GLY A 262 6.67 -19.43 16.34
C GLY A 262 5.56 -19.01 17.31
N GLU A 263 5.71 -17.87 17.99
CA GLU A 263 4.71 -17.34 18.95
C GLU A 263 3.61 -16.54 18.24
N ASP A 264 3.98 -15.84 17.16
CA ASP A 264 3.14 -14.89 16.44
C ASP A 264 2.75 -15.38 15.04
N ALA A 265 3.03 -16.64 14.67
CA ALA A 265 2.76 -17.19 13.34
C ALA A 265 1.32 -16.93 12.87
N GLN A 266 0.33 -17.09 13.77
CA GLN A 266 -1.09 -16.81 13.49
C GLN A 266 -1.41 -15.35 13.16
N LYS A 267 -0.46 -14.44 13.37
CA LYS A 267 -0.54 -13.00 13.06
C LYS A 267 0.06 -12.65 11.70
N HIS A 268 0.37 -13.66 10.89
CA HIS A 268 0.76 -13.55 9.49
C HIS A 268 -0.23 -14.36 8.65
N LEU A 269 -1.26 -13.68 8.15
CA LEU A 269 -2.25 -14.30 7.30
C LEU A 269 -1.97 -13.95 5.85
N VAL A 270 -1.92 -14.98 5.00
CA VAL A 270 -1.52 -14.84 3.59
C VAL A 270 -2.47 -15.66 2.73
N ARG A 271 -2.67 -15.20 1.50
CA ARG A 271 -3.33 -15.99 0.47
C ARG A 271 -2.80 -15.67 -0.92
N GLY A 272 -2.30 -16.72 -1.58
CA GLY A 272 -1.93 -16.71 -2.99
C GLY A 272 -3.15 -16.77 -3.91
N THR A 273 -3.14 -15.95 -4.95
CA THR A 273 -4.09 -15.99 -6.06
C THR A 273 -3.33 -15.95 -7.38
N HIS A 274 -3.39 -17.04 -8.14
CA HIS A 274 -2.75 -17.10 -9.45
C HIS A 274 -3.51 -16.26 -10.50
N ILE A 275 -2.78 -15.41 -11.22
CA ILE A 275 -3.29 -14.52 -12.28
C ILE A 275 -2.45 -14.77 -13.53
N SER A 276 -2.82 -15.77 -14.33
CA SER A 276 -2.00 -16.24 -15.46
C SER A 276 -1.70 -15.18 -16.54
N ASP A 277 -2.52 -14.13 -16.63
CA ASP A 277 -2.37 -13.03 -17.58
C ASP A 277 -1.85 -11.72 -16.95
N MET A 278 -1.32 -11.78 -15.71
CA MET A 278 -0.72 -10.64 -14.99
C MET A 278 0.25 -9.79 -15.84
N PRO A 279 1.16 -10.38 -16.65
CA PRO A 279 2.12 -9.58 -17.43
C PRO A 279 1.49 -8.84 -18.63
N HIS A 280 0.24 -9.14 -18.99
CA HIS A 280 -0.34 -8.77 -20.28
C HIS A 280 -1.45 -7.72 -20.21
N ARG A 281 -1.85 -7.32 -19.00
CA ARG A 281 -2.91 -6.32 -18.81
C ARG A 281 -2.83 -5.62 -17.46
N PRO A 282 -3.53 -4.48 -17.31
CA PRO A 282 -3.85 -3.96 -15.99
C PRO A 282 -4.76 -4.93 -15.20
N ILE A 283 -4.45 -5.12 -13.92
CA ILE A 283 -5.25 -5.87 -12.95
C ILE A 283 -5.96 -4.87 -12.04
N ARG A 284 -7.24 -5.11 -11.77
CA ARG A 284 -7.97 -4.32 -10.77
C ARG A 284 -7.83 -4.96 -9.40
N TYR A 285 -7.35 -4.17 -8.44
CA TYR A 285 -7.32 -4.53 -7.03
C TYR A 285 -8.31 -3.65 -6.24
N ASP A 286 -9.10 -4.25 -5.35
CA ASP A 286 -9.88 -3.49 -4.38
C ASP A 286 -9.61 -4.00 -2.96
N PHE A 287 -9.41 -3.09 -2.02
CA PHE A 287 -9.40 -3.37 -0.59
C PHE A 287 -10.57 -2.64 0.07
N VAL A 288 -11.43 -3.40 0.75
CA VAL A 288 -12.68 -2.90 1.33
C VAL A 288 -12.63 -3.12 2.83
N TRP A 289 -12.95 -2.07 3.59
CA TRP A 289 -13.01 -2.12 5.05
C TRP A 289 -14.36 -1.63 5.56
N GLN A 290 -14.88 -2.29 6.59
CA GLN A 290 -16.06 -1.85 7.33
C GLN A 290 -15.79 -1.96 8.84
N CYS A 291 -15.40 -0.85 9.44
CA CYS A 291 -14.96 -0.74 10.84
C CYS A 291 -15.80 0.28 11.65
N SER A 292 -16.84 0.87 11.05
CA SER A 292 -17.75 1.80 11.77
C SER A 292 -18.53 1.15 12.91
N ARG A 293 -18.66 -0.18 12.90
CA ARG A 293 -19.39 -0.96 13.92
C ARG A 293 -18.55 -1.40 15.11
N THR A 294 -17.26 -1.08 15.12
CA THR A 294 -16.34 -1.44 16.20
C THR A 294 -15.76 -0.18 16.83
N GLY A 295 -15.31 -0.26 18.07
CA GLY A 295 -14.80 0.91 18.80
C GLY A 295 -13.30 1.13 18.64
N VAL A 296 -12.81 2.08 19.44
CA VAL A 296 -11.39 2.38 19.62
C VAL A 296 -11.13 2.29 21.12
N ARG A 297 -10.08 1.55 21.48
CA ARG A 297 -9.61 1.34 22.84
C ARG A 297 -9.16 2.66 23.47
N GLY A 298 -9.06 2.69 24.80
CA GLY A 298 -8.58 3.86 25.55
C GLY A 298 -7.14 4.29 25.24
N ASP A 299 -6.34 3.44 24.62
CA ASP A 299 -4.98 3.73 24.12
C ASP A 299 -4.96 4.20 22.65
N GLY A 300 -6.12 4.46 22.05
CA GLY A 300 -6.24 4.91 20.66
C GLY A 300 -6.09 3.81 19.61
N LYS A 301 -6.03 2.53 20.01
CA LYS A 301 -5.93 1.38 19.09
C LYS A 301 -7.29 0.79 18.75
N SER A 302 -7.39 0.08 17.64
CA SER A 302 -8.60 -0.63 17.22
C SER A 302 -9.03 -1.65 18.27
N GLU A 303 -10.34 -1.71 18.58
CA GLU A 303 -10.92 -2.82 19.34
C GLU A 303 -10.95 -4.13 18.55
N GLY A 304 -10.64 -4.08 17.24
CA GLY A 304 -10.71 -5.21 16.33
C GLY A 304 -12.14 -5.50 15.89
N GLY A 305 -12.33 -6.59 15.13
CA GLY A 305 -13.63 -7.08 14.68
C GLY A 305 -14.23 -6.37 13.45
N GLY A 306 -13.60 -5.30 12.96
CA GLY A 306 -13.96 -4.67 11.69
C GLY A 306 -13.74 -5.65 10.53
N ARG A 307 -14.50 -5.53 9.44
CA ARG A 307 -14.44 -6.47 8.31
C ARG A 307 -13.50 -5.97 7.22
N LEU A 308 -12.51 -6.78 6.83
CA LEU A 308 -11.52 -6.48 5.79
C LEU A 308 -11.67 -7.49 4.64
N MET A 309 -11.66 -7.01 3.39
CA MET A 309 -11.87 -7.85 2.21
C MET A 309 -10.98 -7.40 1.05
N TRP A 310 -10.34 -8.37 0.39
CA TRP A 310 -9.50 -8.19 -0.78
C TRP A 310 -10.22 -8.70 -2.01
N TYR A 311 -10.11 -7.95 -3.10
CA TYR A 311 -10.66 -8.32 -4.40
C TYR A 311 -9.60 -8.21 -5.49
N ILE A 312 -9.66 -9.14 -6.44
CA ILE A 312 -8.90 -9.13 -7.68
C ILE A 312 -9.87 -9.27 -8.84
N ASP A 313 -9.86 -8.30 -9.77
CA ASP A 313 -10.81 -8.18 -10.88
C ASP A 313 -12.28 -8.32 -10.44
N GLY A 314 -12.59 -7.73 -9.28
CA GLY A 314 -13.91 -7.76 -8.67
C GLY A 314 -14.29 -9.09 -8.01
N ARG A 315 -13.45 -10.13 -8.03
CA ARG A 315 -13.69 -11.38 -7.30
C ARG A 315 -13.13 -11.28 -5.88
N PRO A 316 -13.88 -11.62 -4.83
CA PRO A 316 -13.34 -11.65 -3.47
C PRO A 316 -12.33 -12.81 -3.36
N VAL A 317 -11.12 -12.52 -2.89
CA VAL A 317 -10.03 -13.51 -2.82
C VAL A 317 -9.63 -13.85 -1.39
N MET A 318 -9.78 -12.91 -0.47
CA MET A 318 -9.43 -13.07 0.95
C MET A 318 -10.30 -12.15 1.79
N LYS A 319 -10.68 -12.61 2.97
CA LYS A 319 -11.32 -11.80 4.01
C LYS A 319 -10.63 -12.02 5.34
N ASN A 320 -10.69 -11.04 6.23
CA ASN A 320 -10.28 -11.19 7.63
C ASN A 320 -10.99 -10.17 8.52
N LEU A 321 -10.99 -10.43 9.82
CA LEU A 321 -11.33 -9.42 10.81
C LEU A 321 -10.11 -8.56 11.13
N MET A 322 -10.34 -7.26 11.31
CA MET A 322 -9.37 -6.32 11.83
C MET A 322 -8.88 -6.82 13.20
N PRO A 323 -7.57 -7.04 13.41
CA PRO A 323 -7.06 -7.50 14.68
C PRO A 323 -7.17 -6.41 15.76
N PRO A 324 -7.49 -6.77 17.02
CA PRO A 324 -7.44 -5.82 18.13
C PRO A 324 -6.01 -5.33 18.38
N GLY A 325 -5.85 -4.06 18.78
CA GLY A 325 -4.54 -3.46 19.09
C GLY A 325 -3.81 -2.85 17.89
N THR A 326 -4.27 -3.10 16.67
CA THR A 326 -3.79 -2.41 15.45
C THR A 326 -4.20 -0.94 15.45
N ARG A 327 -3.60 -0.13 14.58
CA ARG A 327 -4.03 1.26 14.35
C ARG A 327 -5.44 1.28 13.74
N PRO A 328 -6.35 2.21 14.12
CA PRO A 328 -7.62 2.40 13.41
C PRO A 328 -7.41 2.60 11.91
N ILE A 329 -8.20 1.91 11.09
CA ILE A 329 -7.97 1.78 9.63
C ILE A 329 -7.97 3.14 8.91
N GLU A 330 -8.74 4.11 9.41
CA GLU A 330 -8.80 5.48 8.88
C GLU A 330 -7.46 6.23 8.90
N ASP A 331 -6.52 5.82 9.75
CA ASP A 331 -5.19 6.43 9.89
C ASP A 331 -4.13 5.79 8.98
N TRP A 332 -4.50 4.81 8.16
CA TRP A 332 -3.53 4.08 7.32
C TRP A 332 -3.27 4.84 6.04
N SER A 333 -2.04 4.81 5.56
CA SER A 333 -1.60 5.41 4.30
C SER A 333 -1.38 4.33 3.25
N VAL A 334 -1.49 4.71 1.98
CA VAL A 334 -1.25 3.84 0.83
C VAL A 334 0.22 3.82 0.50
N LEU A 335 0.78 2.64 0.24
CA LEU A 335 2.14 2.44 -0.19
C LEU A 335 2.21 1.75 -1.56
N LEU A 336 3.19 2.19 -2.35
CA LEU A 336 3.53 1.64 -3.66
C LEU A 336 5.05 1.54 -3.75
N ASN A 337 5.59 0.37 -4.08
CA ASN A 337 7.02 0.22 -4.36
C ASN A 337 7.30 -0.95 -5.31
N ILE A 338 8.54 -1.01 -5.80
CA ILE A 338 9.10 -2.18 -6.45
C ILE A 338 10.43 -2.49 -5.75
N ALA A 339 10.45 -3.53 -4.93
CA ALA A 339 11.68 -4.06 -4.35
C ALA A 339 12.42 -4.95 -5.38
N MET A 340 13.73 -5.12 -5.16
CA MET A 340 14.59 -6.01 -5.94
C MET A 340 15.30 -6.98 -5.00
N GLY A 341 15.25 -8.28 -5.31
CA GLY A 341 15.77 -9.31 -4.42
C GLY A 341 14.93 -9.45 -3.14
N GLY A 342 15.58 -9.57 -2.00
CA GLY A 342 14.91 -9.82 -0.73
C GLY A 342 14.62 -11.29 -0.44
N ASN A 343 14.17 -11.55 0.79
CA ASN A 343 13.91 -12.89 1.33
C ASN A 343 12.94 -13.69 0.45
N VAL A 344 11.85 -13.04 0.00
CA VAL A 344 10.82 -13.66 -0.84
C VAL A 344 11.32 -14.02 -2.25
N CYS A 345 12.34 -13.30 -2.75
CA CYS A 345 12.98 -13.63 -4.01
C CYS A 345 13.97 -14.82 -3.90
N GLN A 346 14.24 -15.34 -2.70
CA GLN A 346 15.04 -16.55 -2.48
C GLN A 346 16.43 -16.50 -3.13
N GLY A 347 17.08 -15.34 -3.04
CA GLY A 347 18.43 -15.09 -3.59
C GLY A 347 18.47 -14.79 -5.09
N LYS A 348 17.32 -14.75 -5.78
CA LYS A 348 17.24 -14.31 -7.18
C LYS A 348 17.41 -12.80 -7.29
N THR A 349 18.08 -12.36 -8.34
CA THR A 349 18.32 -10.94 -8.63
C THR A 349 17.86 -10.60 -10.04
N PRO A 350 17.34 -9.38 -10.29
CA PRO A 350 16.89 -9.01 -11.62
C PRO A 350 18.06 -8.90 -12.60
N ARG A 351 17.75 -9.03 -13.89
CA ARG A 351 18.71 -8.76 -14.98
C ARG A 351 18.86 -7.25 -15.16
N ASP A 352 19.94 -6.84 -15.83
CA ASP A 352 20.11 -5.46 -16.25
C ASP A 352 18.90 -4.98 -17.08
N GLY A 353 18.32 -3.84 -16.69
CA GLY A 353 17.12 -3.31 -17.33
C GLY A 353 16.27 -2.42 -16.43
N ALA A 354 15.09 -2.08 -16.95
CA ALA A 354 14.08 -1.29 -16.25
C ALA A 354 12.76 -2.06 -16.17
N TYR A 355 12.11 -1.99 -15.01
CA TYR A 355 10.90 -2.73 -14.68
C TYR A 355 9.85 -1.77 -14.13
N ASP A 356 8.76 -1.61 -14.85
CA ASP A 356 7.74 -0.60 -14.55
C ASP A 356 6.51 -1.21 -13.89
N MET A 357 6.12 -0.64 -12.76
CA MET A 357 4.75 -0.70 -12.25
C MET A 357 4.01 0.53 -12.73
N ILE A 358 2.89 0.32 -13.44
CA ILE A 358 2.06 1.41 -13.96
C ILE A 358 0.75 1.45 -13.18
N VAL A 359 0.50 2.57 -12.51
CA VAL A 359 -0.74 2.87 -11.81
C VAL A 359 -1.64 3.64 -12.76
N HIS A 360 -2.63 2.93 -13.34
CA HIS A 360 -3.58 3.51 -14.30
C HIS A 360 -4.70 4.29 -13.61
N ASN A 361 -5.07 3.86 -12.41
CA ASN A 361 -6.06 4.53 -11.57
C ASN A 361 -5.79 4.18 -10.11
N LEU A 362 -6.04 5.12 -9.21
CA LEU A 362 -6.02 4.92 -7.76
C LEU A 362 -7.12 5.80 -7.16
N GLN A 363 -7.96 5.26 -6.28
CA GLN A 363 -9.05 6.04 -5.70
C GLN A 363 -9.54 5.43 -4.38
N MET A 364 -10.14 6.28 -3.54
CA MET A 364 -10.92 5.85 -2.39
C MET A 364 -12.38 6.28 -2.52
N SER A 365 -13.30 5.36 -2.27
CA SER A 365 -14.75 5.57 -2.31
C SER A 365 -15.43 5.15 -1.01
N ASP A 366 -16.60 5.74 -0.74
CA ASP A 366 -17.38 5.50 0.47
C ASP A 366 -18.04 4.10 0.55
N ALA A 367 -18.09 3.39 -0.58
CA ALA A 367 -18.58 2.04 -0.68
C ALA A 367 -17.77 1.24 -1.71
N PRO A 368 -17.80 -0.10 -1.65
CA PRO A 368 -17.25 -0.96 -2.70
C PRO A 368 -18.15 -1.00 -3.93
N ALA A 369 -17.59 -1.42 -5.07
CA ALA A 369 -18.40 -1.67 -6.27
C ALA A 369 -19.48 -2.73 -6.02
N GLY A 370 -20.73 -2.39 -6.37
CA GLY A 370 -21.92 -3.18 -6.04
C GLY A 370 -22.51 -2.90 -4.65
N GLY A 371 -21.90 -2.00 -3.87
CA GLY A 371 -22.41 -1.53 -2.57
C GLY A 371 -22.27 -2.54 -1.43
N TRP A 372 -22.72 -2.13 -0.24
CA TRP A 372 -22.59 -2.92 0.99
C TRP A 372 -23.38 -4.22 0.99
N ALA A 373 -24.50 -4.30 0.26
CA ALA A 373 -25.27 -5.54 0.13
C ALA A 373 -24.48 -6.63 -0.61
N ARG A 374 -23.75 -6.26 -1.68
CA ARG A 374 -22.83 -7.18 -2.35
C ARG A 374 -21.68 -7.58 -1.43
N PHE A 375 -21.08 -6.61 -0.73
CA PHE A 375 -20.04 -6.89 0.25
C PHE A 375 -20.50 -7.87 1.33
N ASP A 376 -21.73 -7.74 1.84
CA ASP A 376 -22.29 -8.67 2.82
C ASP A 376 -22.45 -10.08 2.26
N ASN A 377 -22.91 -10.21 1.02
CA ASN A 377 -22.96 -11.50 0.33
C ASN A 377 -21.57 -12.10 0.13
N ASP A 378 -20.62 -11.32 -0.38
CA ASP A 378 -19.24 -11.76 -0.61
C ASP A 378 -18.57 -12.13 0.72
N TRP A 379 -18.88 -11.42 1.81
CA TRP A 379 -18.38 -11.73 3.15
C TRP A 379 -18.76 -13.13 3.62
N GLN A 380 -19.97 -13.60 3.32
CA GLN A 380 -20.41 -14.94 3.72
C GLN A 380 -19.74 -16.04 2.88
N ASN A 381 -19.38 -15.75 1.63
CA ASN A 381 -18.91 -16.74 0.66
C ASN A 381 -17.39 -16.69 0.42
N CYS A 382 -16.74 -15.60 0.78
CA CYS A 382 -15.30 -15.47 0.69
C CYS A 382 -14.64 -16.27 1.81
N VAL A 383 -13.42 -16.63 1.52
CA VAL A 383 -12.52 -17.47 2.28
C VAL A 383 -11.58 -16.60 3.10
N ASP A 384 -11.21 -17.07 4.30
CA ASP A 384 -10.27 -16.35 5.16
C ASP A 384 -8.82 -16.46 4.66
N GLY A 385 -7.95 -15.61 5.20
CA GLY A 385 -6.50 -15.80 5.05
C GLY A 385 -6.02 -17.06 5.75
N ALA A 386 -4.94 -17.67 5.26
CA ALA A 386 -4.31 -18.82 5.91
C ALA A 386 -3.05 -18.38 6.66
N VAL A 387 -2.73 -19.06 7.77
CA VAL A 387 -1.44 -18.86 8.46
C VAL A 387 -0.30 -19.26 7.50
N MET A 388 0.67 -18.36 7.35
CA MET A 388 1.86 -18.55 6.50
C MET A 388 2.78 -19.66 7.01
#